data_AF-A0A8J7XDA5-F1
#
_entry.id   AF-A0A8J7XDA5-F1
#
_cell.length_a   1.000
_cell.length_b   1.000
_cell.length_c   1.000
_cell.angle_alpha   90.00
_cell.angle_beta   90.00
_cell.angle_gamma   90.00
#
_symmetry.space_group_name_H-M   'P 1'
#
loop_
_entity.id
_entity.type
_entity.pdbx_description
1 polymer ?
#
loop_
_entity_poly.entity_id
_entity_poly.type
_entity_poly.pdbx_seq_one_letter_code
_entity_poly.pdbx_strand_id
1 'polypeptide(L)' 'MIEQALGRAMVDAAFQEELFSNPEGVGGEMGLSAEEIAVLKTMDMNEFTEFREKLNVNMSKLPIVPIFCAAY' A
#
# COMPACT_ATOMS: atom_id res chain seq x y z
N MET A 1 -10.23 -6.24 -0.90
CA MET A 1 -10.25 -5.10 -1.84
C MET A 1 -8.84 -4.58 -1.99
N ILE A 2 -8.31 -4.64 -3.20
CA ILE A 2 -6.93 -4.28 -3.54
C ILE A 2 -6.55 -2.85 -3.12
N GLU A 3 -7.48 -1.88 -3.11
CA GLU A 3 -7.16 -0.51 -2.70
C GLU A 3 -6.75 -0.41 -1.23
N GLN A 4 -7.29 -1.26 -0.35
CA GLN A 4 -6.88 -1.28 1.07
C GLN A 4 -5.46 -1.84 1.23
N ALA A 5 -5.11 -2.87 0.45
CA ALA A 5 -3.76 -3.41 0.43
C ALA A 5 -2.76 -2.36 -0.07
N LEU A 6 -3.06 -1.70 -1.18
CA LEU A 6 -2.22 -0.64 -1.73
C LEU A 6 -2.13 0.57 -0.79
N GLY A 7 -3.24 1.01 -0.21
CA GLY A 7 -3.28 2.12 0.75
C GLY A 7 -2.43 1.83 2.00
N ARG A 8 -2.49 0.59 2.53
CA ARG A 8 -1.62 0.16 3.63
C ARG A 8 -0.15 0.15 3.21
N ALA A 9 0.17 -0.39 2.04
CA ALA A 9 1.53 -0.41 1.50
C ALA A 9 2.11 1.01 1.28
N MET A 10 1.26 2.03 1.06
CA MET A 10 1.70 3.43 0.97
C MET A 10 2.11 4.04 2.31
N VAL A 11 1.63 3.52 3.44
CA VAL A 11 1.93 4.08 4.77
C VAL A 11 2.81 3.16 5.61
N ASP A 12 2.91 1.88 5.26
CA ASP A 12 3.67 0.85 5.96
C ASP A 12 4.70 0.24 5.00
N ALA A 13 5.95 0.65 5.18
CA ALA A 13 7.06 0.21 4.34
C ALA A 13 7.37 -1.28 4.48
N ALA A 14 7.21 -1.84 5.67
CA ALA A 14 7.46 -3.25 5.92
C ALA A 14 6.38 -4.09 5.24
N PHE A 15 5.12 -3.68 5.38
CA PHE A 15 4.01 -4.32 4.68
C PHE A 15 4.14 -4.22 3.15
N GLN A 16 4.62 -3.11 2.62
CA GLN A 16 4.91 -2.99 1.18
C GLN A 16 5.92 -4.05 0.73
N GLU A 17 7.08 -4.14 1.41
CA GLU A 17 8.11 -5.10 1.04
C GLU A 17 7.58 -6.54 1.10
N GLU A 18 6.79 -6.86 2.14
CA GLU A 18 6.16 -8.16 2.31
C GLU A 18 5.14 -8.47 1.18
N LEU A 19 4.25 -7.52 0.88
CA LEU A 19 3.21 -7.65 -0.15
C LEU A 19 3.80 -7.85 -1.55
N PHE A 20 4.86 -7.11 -1.90
CA PHE A 20 5.48 -7.22 -3.22
C PHE A 20 6.45 -8.40 -3.33
N SER A 21 7.03 -8.87 -2.21
CA SER A 21 7.89 -10.07 -2.18
C SER A 21 7.08 -11.38 -2.21
N ASN A 22 5.87 -11.37 -1.63
CA ASN A 22 4.97 -12.53 -1.60
C ASN A 22 3.49 -12.13 -1.78
N PRO A 23 3.09 -11.65 -2.97
CA PRO A 23 1.73 -11.15 -3.22
C PRO A 23 0.66 -12.23 -3.11
N GLU A 24 1.01 -13.50 -3.31
CA GLU A 24 0.08 -14.64 -3.19
C GLU A 24 -0.24 -14.96 -1.73
N GLY A 25 0.78 -15.02 -0.87
CA GLY A 25 0.59 -15.27 0.56
C GLY A 25 -0.11 -14.10 1.23
N VAL A 26 0.47 -12.90 1.11
CA VAL A 26 -0.08 -11.69 1.77
C VAL A 26 -1.43 -11.31 1.18
N GLY A 27 -1.58 -11.35 -0.15
CA GLY A 27 -2.85 -11.09 -0.80
C GLY A 27 -3.93 -12.11 -0.43
N GLY A 28 -3.57 -13.38 -0.30
CA GLY A 28 -4.47 -14.44 0.15
C GLY A 28 -4.96 -14.23 1.59
N GLU A 29 -4.07 -13.86 2.51
CA GLU A 29 -4.44 -13.50 3.90
C GLU A 29 -5.36 -12.28 3.98
N MET A 30 -5.20 -11.33 3.04
CA MET A 30 -6.07 -10.16 2.90
C MET A 30 -7.41 -10.45 2.20
N GLY A 31 -7.65 -11.69 1.76
CA GLY A 31 -8.86 -12.06 1.03
C GLY A 31 -8.92 -11.44 -0.37
N LEU A 32 -7.78 -11.16 -1.00
CA LEU A 32 -7.72 -10.72 -2.38
C LEU A 32 -8.06 -11.87 -3.34
N SER A 33 -8.76 -11.55 -4.42
CA SER A 33 -9.02 -12.49 -5.50
C SER A 33 -7.75 -12.80 -6.30
N ALA A 34 -7.75 -13.89 -7.05
CA ALA A 34 -6.65 -14.23 -7.95
C ALA A 34 -6.38 -13.13 -9.00
N GLU A 35 -7.43 -12.41 -9.41
CA GLU A 35 -7.35 -11.28 -10.35
C GLU A 35 -6.65 -10.08 -9.69
N GLU A 36 -6.99 -9.76 -8.44
CA GLU A 36 -6.35 -8.69 -7.67
C GLU A 36 -4.86 -9.01 -7.40
N ILE A 37 -4.54 -10.27 -7.08
CA ILE A 37 -3.16 -10.73 -6.90
C ILE A 37 -2.39 -10.65 -8.23
N ALA A 38 -3.02 -10.98 -9.35
CA ALA A 38 -2.40 -10.84 -10.68
C ALA A 38 -2.06 -9.37 -10.97
N VAL A 39 -2.93 -8.43 -10.62
CA VAL A 39 -2.65 -6.99 -10.73
C VAL A 39 -1.43 -6.60 -9.89
N LEU A 40 -1.34 -7.04 -8.63
CA LEU A 40 -0.18 -6.76 -7.77
C LEU A 40 1.13 -7.24 -8.39
N LYS A 41 1.13 -8.41 -9.05
CA LYS A 41 2.31 -8.96 -9.73
C LYS A 41 2.73 -8.19 -10.98
N THR A 42 1.83 -7.39 -11.57
CA THR A 42 2.14 -6.54 -12.73
C THR A 42 2.66 -5.15 -12.34
N MET A 43 2.56 -4.76 -11.07
CA MET A 43 3.01 -3.45 -10.60
C MET A 43 4.54 -3.44 -10.40
N ASP A 44 5.19 -2.37 -10.87
CA ASP A 44 6.62 -2.16 -10.61
C ASP A 44 6.82 -1.67 -9.17
N MET A 45 7.53 -2.47 -8.37
CA MET A 45 7.84 -2.16 -6.98
C MET A 45 8.68 -0.88 -6.85
N ASN A 46 9.55 -0.56 -7.82
CA ASN A 46 10.37 0.64 -7.79
C ASN A 46 9.51 1.88 -8.00
N GLU A 47 8.62 1.87 -8.98
CA GLU A 47 7.68 2.98 -9.22
C GLU A 47 6.77 3.20 -8.01
N PHE A 48 6.29 2.12 -7.40
CA PHE A 48 5.46 2.20 -6.21
C PHE A 48 6.24 2.78 -5.01
N THR A 49 7.49 2.37 -4.83
CA THR A 49 8.37 2.90 -3.78
C THR A 49 8.66 4.39 -3.99
N GLU A 50 8.99 4.81 -5.21
CA GLU A 50 9.20 6.22 -5.53
C GLU A 50 7.95 7.07 -5.25
N PHE A 51 6.78 6.56 -5.61
CA PHE A 51 5.52 7.24 -5.33
C PHE A 51 5.32 7.39 -3.80
N ARG A 52 5.57 6.33 -3.03
CA ARG A 52 5.52 6.36 -1.57
C ARG A 52 6.45 7.42 -1.00
N GLU A 53 7.69 7.47 -1.45
CA GLU A 53 8.68 8.43 -0.96
C GLU A 53 8.25 9.88 -1.26
N LYS A 54 7.77 10.15 -2.48
CA LYS A 54 7.22 11.46 -2.86
C LYS A 54 6.01 11.82 -1.98
N LEU A 55 5.15 10.87 -1.69
CA LEU A 55 3.98 11.06 -0.82
C LEU A 55 4.40 11.35 0.62
N ASN A 56 5.40 10.62 1.15
CA ASN A 56 5.94 10.83 2.49
C ASN A 56 6.62 12.20 2.65
N VAL A 57 7.38 12.65 1.63
CA VAL A 57 7.97 14.00 1.57
C VAL A 57 6.89 15.08 1.54
N ASN A 58 5.76 14.84 0.86
CA ASN A 58 4.67 15.80 0.83
C ASN A 58 3.84 15.79 2.12
N MET A 59 3.61 14.62 2.72
CA MET A 59 2.92 14.46 4.01
C MET A 59 3.70 15.11 5.16
N SER A 60 5.02 14.99 5.19
CA SER A 60 5.86 15.65 6.20
C SER A 60 5.89 17.18 6.08
N LYS A 61 5.52 17.74 4.92
CA LYS A 61 5.37 19.19 4.70
C LYS A 61 3.98 19.71 5.07
N LEU A 62 3.00 18.83 5.22
CA LEU A 62 1.67 19.23 5.67
C LEU A 62 1.71 19.45 7.19
N PRO A 63 1.21 20.58 7.71
CA PRO A 63 1.02 20.72 9.15
C PRO A 63 0.10 19.59 9.59
N ILE A 64 0.52 18.83 10.60
CA ILE A 64 -0.16 17.62 11.08
C ILE A 64 -1.62 17.97 11.42
N VAL A 65 -2.53 17.71 10.49
CA VAL A 65 -3.96 17.64 10.80
C VAL A 65 -4.27 16.14 10.90
N PRO A 66 -4.57 15.62 12.09
CA PRO A 66 -5.05 14.26 12.22
C PRO A 66 -6.48 14.21 11.64
N ILE A 67 -6.61 13.91 10.35
CA ILE A 67 -7.91 13.64 9.71
C ILE A 67 -7.98 12.16 9.36
N PHE A 68 -7.89 11.27 10.35
CA PHE A 68 -8.39 9.89 10.21
C PHE A 68 -8.86 9.38 11.57
N CYS A 69 -9.83 10.08 12.16
CA CYS A 69 -10.67 9.59 13.26
C CYS A 69 -11.98 10.40 13.28
N ALA A 70 -12.83 10.23 12.27
CA ALA A 70 -14.26 10.54 12.35
C ALA A 70 -14.95 9.78 11.22
N ALA A 71 -15.98 8.96 11.42
CA ALA A 71 -16.57 8.38 12.61
C ALA A 71 -17.38 7.16 12.10
N TYR A 72 -17.41 6.11 12.92
CA TYR A 72 -18.50 5.15 13.11
C TYR A 72 -19.33 4.65 11.92
#